data_AF-A0A7V8VX36-F1
#
_entry.id   AF-A0A7V8VX36-F1
#
_cell.length_a   1.000
_cell.length_b   1.000
_cell.length_c   1.000
_cell.angle_alpha   90.00
_cell.angle_beta   90.00
_cell.angle_gamma   90.00
#
_symmetry.space_group_name_H-M   'P 1'
#
loop_
_entity.id
_entity.type
_entity.pdbx_description
1 polymer ?
#
loop_
_entity_poly.entity_id
_entity_poly.type
_entity_poly.pdbx_seq_one_letter_code
_entity_poly.pdbx_strand_id
1 'polypeptide(L)'
;MYWTKRHVLVCTAVHCSKLGAMDVAGRLRLAIIRQGLDTEFLINNCGTIDLCDIGPNVVIYPDNIIYRGVTVKDIPEVIEYLKGGPVIERLLLGPMTPAEGARRAFYLEAVGGGAAISPERGAELAADQGFDDTWIAGQISRGFMARKPAEETGDDTLIVTKKARVRYGI
;
A
#
# COMPACT_ATOMS: atom_id res chain seq x y z
N MET A 1 -12.56 8.15 -29.30
CA MET A 1 -12.07 9.04 -28.24
C MET A 1 -10.86 8.38 -27.61
N TYR A 2 -9.65 8.79 -28.00
CA TYR A 2 -8.40 8.10 -27.60
C TYR A 2 -7.79 8.67 -26.31
N TRP A 3 -8.17 9.89 -25.92
CA TRP A 3 -7.58 10.64 -24.82
C TRP A 3 -8.58 10.77 -23.66
N THR A 4 -8.09 10.58 -22.44
CA THR A 4 -8.83 10.76 -21.17
C THR A 4 -8.23 11.94 -20.42
N LYS A 5 -9.04 12.67 -19.66
CA LYS A 5 -8.54 13.72 -18.76
C LYS A 5 -7.75 13.13 -17.60
N ARG A 6 -8.22 12.00 -17.05
CA ARG A 6 -7.53 11.26 -15.99
C ARG A 6 -7.56 9.76 -16.24
N HIS A 7 -6.38 9.13 -16.20
CA HIS A 7 -6.24 7.68 -16.23
C HIS A 7 -6.06 7.16 -14.82
N VAL A 8 -7.00 6.33 -14.38
CA VAL A 8 -7.01 5.70 -13.07
C VAL A 8 -6.60 4.24 -13.23
N LEU A 9 -5.46 3.91 -12.65
CA LEU A 9 -4.90 2.55 -12.62
C LEU A 9 -5.11 1.95 -11.24
N VAL A 10 -5.94 0.91 -11.16
CA VAL A 10 -6.17 0.16 -9.93
C VAL A 10 -5.28 -1.07 -9.94
N CYS A 11 -4.35 -1.16 -8.98
CA CYS A 11 -3.47 -2.32 -8.85
C CYS A 11 -4.29 -3.55 -8.44
N THR A 12 -4.36 -4.56 -9.31
CA THR A 12 -5.08 -5.82 -9.05
C THR A 12 -4.13 -7.02 -8.98
N ALA A 13 -2.84 -6.77 -8.71
CA ALA A 13 -1.89 -7.84 -8.42
C ALA A 13 -2.28 -8.61 -7.15
N VAL A 14 -1.67 -9.78 -6.94
CA VAL A 14 -2.05 -10.78 -5.92
C VAL A 14 -2.33 -10.17 -4.54
N HIS A 15 -1.47 -9.28 -4.02
CA HIS A 15 -1.65 -8.68 -2.69
C HIS A 15 -2.81 -7.69 -2.62
N CYS A 16 -2.95 -6.81 -3.61
CA CYS A 16 -4.07 -5.87 -3.67
C CYS A 16 -5.40 -6.60 -3.89
N SER A 17 -5.40 -7.65 -4.72
CA SER A 17 -6.60 -8.47 -4.95
C SER A 17 -7.10 -9.17 -3.68
N LYS A 18 -6.20 -9.67 -2.83
CA LYS A 18 -6.55 -10.21 -1.50
C LYS A 18 -7.19 -9.18 -0.56
N LEU A 19 -6.98 -7.89 -0.83
CA LEU A 19 -7.53 -6.76 -0.07
C LEU A 19 -8.75 -6.12 -0.75
N GLY A 20 -9.35 -6.79 -1.75
CA GLY A 20 -10.58 -6.33 -2.40
C GLY A 20 -10.38 -5.39 -3.59
N ALA A 21 -9.17 -5.28 -4.15
CA ALA A 21 -8.91 -4.37 -5.28
C ALA A 21 -9.77 -4.65 -6.52
N MET A 22 -10.17 -5.91 -6.76
CA MET A 22 -11.07 -6.26 -7.86
C MET A 22 -12.44 -5.61 -7.70
N ASP A 23 -12.98 -5.60 -6.48
CA ASP A 23 -14.24 -4.93 -6.17
C ASP A 23 -14.13 -3.41 -6.32
N VAL A 24 -13.02 -2.83 -5.86
CA VAL A 24 -12.73 -1.39 -6.03
C VAL A 24 -12.70 -1.04 -7.52
N ALA A 25 -11.94 -1.76 -8.33
CA ALA A 25 -11.84 -1.51 -9.77
C ALA A 25 -13.19 -1.64 -10.48
N GLY A 26 -13.92 -2.74 -10.22
CA GLY A 26 -15.20 -3.00 -10.86
C GLY A 26 -16.28 -2.00 -10.48
N ARG A 27 -16.42 -1.70 -9.17
CA ARG A 27 -17.45 -0.77 -8.67
C ARG A 27 -17.13 0.67 -9.04
N LEU A 28 -15.86 1.08 -9.02
CA LEU A 28 -15.45 2.41 -9.48
C LEU A 28 -15.78 2.59 -10.96
N ARG A 29 -15.42 1.62 -11.81
CA ARG A 29 -15.74 1.66 -13.24
C ARG A 29 -17.24 1.74 -13.50
N LEU A 30 -18.05 0.91 -12.83
CA LEU A 30 -19.51 0.97 -12.94
C LEU A 30 -20.08 2.32 -12.50
N ALA A 31 -19.54 2.90 -11.41
CA ALA A 31 -20.00 4.19 -10.91
C ALA A 31 -19.69 5.34 -11.89
N ILE A 32 -18.50 5.32 -12.52
CA ILE A 32 -18.12 6.28 -13.57
C ILE A 32 -19.06 6.18 -14.78
N ILE A 33 -19.33 4.98 -15.28
CA ILE A 33 -20.24 4.75 -16.41
C ILE A 33 -21.66 5.23 -16.10
N ARG A 34 -22.18 4.92 -14.90
CA ARG A 34 -23.54 5.32 -14.49
C ARG A 34 -23.72 6.84 -14.40
N GLN A 35 -22.63 7.59 -14.22
CA GLN A 35 -22.64 9.04 -14.18
C GLN A 35 -22.29 9.68 -15.54
N GLY A 36 -22.05 8.88 -16.59
CA GLY A 36 -21.64 9.37 -17.91
C GLY A 36 -20.22 9.96 -17.94
N LEU A 37 -19.41 9.67 -16.92
CA LEU A 37 -18.06 10.22 -16.74
C LEU A 37 -16.98 9.39 -17.47
N ASP A 38 -17.34 8.27 -18.09
CA ASP A 38 -16.45 7.41 -18.88
C ASP A 38 -15.97 8.08 -20.18
N THR A 39 -16.56 9.22 -20.53
CA THR A 39 -16.05 10.12 -21.57
C THR A 39 -14.84 10.95 -21.12
N GLU A 40 -14.63 11.10 -19.82
CA GLU A 40 -13.57 11.92 -19.25
C GLU A 40 -12.52 11.10 -18.51
N PHE A 41 -12.93 10.03 -17.83
CA PHE A 41 -12.07 9.23 -16.95
C PHE A 41 -12.01 7.77 -17.40
N LEU A 42 -10.79 7.27 -17.54
CA LEU A 42 -10.53 5.88 -17.89
C LEU A 42 -10.12 5.10 -16.65
N ILE A 43 -10.84 4.02 -16.32
CA ILE A 43 -10.52 3.13 -15.20
C ILE A 43 -10.00 1.79 -15.74
N ASN A 44 -8.73 1.48 -15.49
CA ASN A 44 -8.12 0.20 -15.84
C ASN A 44 -7.51 -0.49 -14.62
N ASN A 45 -7.46 -1.80 -14.68
CA ASN A 45 -6.61 -2.59 -13.81
C ASN A 45 -5.14 -2.51 -14.28
N CYS A 46 -4.20 -2.63 -13.35
CA CYS A 46 -2.78 -2.78 -13.64
C CYS A 46 -2.14 -3.87 -12.78
N GLY A 47 -0.92 -4.26 -13.15
CA GLY A 47 -0.09 -5.18 -12.39
C GLY A 47 0.42 -4.58 -11.08
N THR A 48 1.47 -5.17 -10.52
CA THR A 48 2.14 -4.61 -9.33
C THR A 48 2.72 -3.24 -9.67
N ILE A 49 2.67 -2.33 -8.68
CA ILE A 49 3.40 -1.06 -8.68
C ILE A 49 4.44 -1.02 -7.54
N ASP A 50 4.79 -2.21 -7.03
CA ASP A 50 5.78 -2.46 -5.97
C ASP A 50 5.43 -1.92 -4.58
N LEU A 51 4.17 -1.49 -4.40
CA LEU A 51 3.61 -1.03 -3.12
C LEU A 51 2.76 -2.09 -2.40
N CYS A 52 3.21 -3.34 -2.41
CA CYS A 52 2.43 -4.50 -1.96
C CYS A 52 2.15 -4.55 -0.45
N ASP A 53 2.89 -3.81 0.37
CA ASP A 53 2.75 -3.67 1.83
C ASP A 53 1.56 -2.78 2.25
N ILE A 54 1.05 -1.93 1.36
CA ILE A 54 0.08 -0.86 1.70
C ILE A 54 -1.17 -0.79 0.80
N GLY A 55 -1.39 -1.81 -0.04
CA GLY A 55 -2.53 -1.85 -0.95
C GLY A 55 -3.91 -1.95 -0.25
N PRO A 56 -5.02 -1.90 -1.01
CA PRO A 56 -5.11 -1.69 -2.47
C PRO A 56 -4.62 -0.31 -2.90
N ASN A 57 -3.94 -0.25 -4.05
CA ASN A 57 -3.36 1.00 -4.56
C ASN A 57 -4.06 1.46 -5.83
N VAL A 58 -4.31 2.77 -5.92
CA VAL A 58 -4.90 3.45 -7.09
C VAL A 58 -3.96 4.57 -7.51
N VAL A 59 -3.52 4.57 -8.76
CA VAL A 59 -2.65 5.60 -9.35
C VAL A 59 -3.48 6.45 -10.29
N ILE A 60 -3.33 7.78 -10.21
CA ILE A 60 -4.08 8.72 -11.05
C ILE A 60 -3.09 9.61 -11.81
N TYR A 61 -3.15 9.52 -13.14
CA TYR A 61 -2.45 10.39 -14.08
C TYR A 61 -3.42 11.37 -14.73
N PRO A 62 -2.98 12.59 -15.10
CA PRO A 62 -1.63 13.15 -14.98
C PRO A 62 -1.29 13.70 -13.60
N ASP A 63 -2.19 13.57 -12.63
CA ASP A 63 -2.09 14.20 -11.31
C ASP A 63 -0.89 13.71 -10.47
N ASN A 64 -0.25 12.59 -10.85
CA ASN A 64 0.86 11.96 -10.14
C ASN A 64 0.52 11.62 -8.67
N ILE A 65 -0.72 11.18 -8.44
CA ILE A 65 -1.20 10.78 -7.12
C ILE A 65 -1.30 9.27 -7.02
N ILE A 66 -0.91 8.74 -5.86
CA ILE A 66 -1.18 7.36 -5.45
C ILE A 66 -2.06 7.40 -4.20
N TYR A 67 -3.23 6.77 -4.27
CA TYR A 67 -4.03 6.43 -3.11
C TYR A 67 -3.74 5.00 -2.67
N ARG A 68 -3.52 4.80 -1.37
CA ARG A 68 -3.24 3.52 -0.73
C ARG A 68 -4.39 3.10 0.18
N GLY A 69 -4.54 1.80 0.43
CA GLY A 69 -5.59 1.25 1.30
C GLY A 69 -7.01 1.58 0.84
N VAL A 70 -7.23 1.78 -0.46
CA VAL A 70 -8.55 2.17 -1.00
C VAL A 70 -9.53 1.01 -0.85
N THR A 71 -10.72 1.31 -0.37
CA THR A 71 -11.84 0.39 -0.19
C THR A 71 -13.04 0.82 -1.03
N VAL A 72 -14.03 -0.06 -1.14
CA VAL A 72 -15.30 0.25 -1.84
C VAL A 72 -16.03 1.46 -1.23
N LYS A 73 -15.85 1.71 0.08
CA LYS A 73 -16.48 2.85 0.77
C LYS A 73 -15.92 4.20 0.32
N ASP A 74 -14.70 4.20 -0.21
CA ASP A 74 -13.98 5.42 -0.62
C ASP A 74 -14.32 5.85 -2.05
N ILE A 75 -15.03 5.01 -2.82
CA ILE A 75 -15.38 5.28 -4.22
C ILE A 75 -16.05 6.64 -4.42
N PRO A 76 -17.03 7.08 -3.60
CA PRO A 76 -17.63 8.40 -3.74
C PRO A 76 -16.60 9.53 -3.65
N GLU A 77 -15.68 9.48 -2.69
CA GLU A 77 -14.62 10.48 -2.53
C GLU A 77 -13.64 10.46 -3.73
N VAL A 78 -13.30 9.26 -4.22
CA VAL A 78 -12.46 9.11 -5.43
C VAL A 78 -13.12 9.76 -6.63
N ILE A 79 -14.44 9.58 -6.83
CA ILE A 79 -15.16 10.20 -7.95
C ILE A 79 -15.22 11.72 -7.79
N GLU A 80 -15.46 12.23 -6.58
CA GLU A 80 -15.43 13.67 -6.33
C GLU A 80 -14.05 14.26 -6.61
N TYR A 81 -12.97 13.60 -6.20
CA TYR A 81 -11.60 13.98 -6.58
C TYR A 81 -11.43 14.01 -8.11
N LEU A 82 -11.86 12.97 -8.81
CA LEU A 82 -11.78 12.91 -10.28
C LEU A 82 -12.56 14.02 -10.97
N LYS A 83 -13.63 14.54 -10.35
CA LYS A 83 -14.40 15.70 -10.86
C LYS A 83 -13.75 17.05 -10.55
N GLY A 84 -12.60 17.08 -9.88
CA GLY A 84 -11.89 18.30 -9.47
C GLY A 84 -12.11 18.69 -8.01
N GLY A 85 -12.64 17.78 -7.18
CA GLY A 85 -12.70 17.92 -5.74
C GLY A 85 -11.33 17.83 -5.06
N PRO A 86 -11.27 18.01 -3.73
CA PRO A 86 -10.02 18.01 -2.97
C PRO A 86 -9.36 16.63 -2.93
N VAL A 87 -8.04 16.63 -2.68
CA VAL A 87 -7.25 15.41 -2.46
C VAL A 87 -7.72 14.69 -1.20
N ILE A 88 -7.75 13.35 -1.25
CA ILE A 88 -8.16 12.50 -0.12
C ILE A 88 -6.93 12.24 0.77
N GLU A 89 -6.58 13.20 1.63
CA GLU A 89 -5.33 13.21 2.41
C GLU A 89 -5.06 11.91 3.19
N ARG A 90 -6.10 11.30 3.77
CA ARG A 90 -5.98 10.05 4.53
C ARG A 90 -5.52 8.85 3.69
N LEU A 91 -5.86 8.85 2.39
CA LEU A 91 -5.51 7.80 1.43
C LEU A 91 -4.24 8.15 0.66
N LEU A 92 -3.80 9.41 0.66
CA LEU A 92 -2.64 9.86 -0.10
C LEU A 92 -1.37 9.13 0.38
N LEU A 93 -0.64 8.57 -0.57
CA LEU A 93 0.74 8.15 -0.38
C LEU A 93 1.67 9.27 -0.84
N GLY A 94 2.49 9.75 0.08
CA GLY A 94 3.55 10.72 -0.21
C GLY A 94 4.73 10.49 0.73
N PRO A 95 5.94 10.91 0.33
CA PRO A 95 7.15 10.69 1.12
C PRO A 95 7.10 11.38 2.49
N MET A 96 6.29 12.45 2.60
CA MET A 96 6.13 13.24 3.82
C MET A 96 4.87 12.88 4.61
N THR A 97 4.09 11.88 4.18
CA THR A 97 2.89 11.51 4.95
C THR A 97 3.28 10.81 6.24
N PRO A 98 2.60 11.09 7.38
CA PRO A 98 2.95 10.48 8.67
C PRO A 98 3.00 8.95 8.62
N ALA A 99 2.08 8.32 7.85
CA ALA A 99 2.03 6.88 7.70
C ALA A 99 3.25 6.31 6.96
N GLU A 100 3.79 7.01 5.96
CA GLU A 100 5.03 6.57 5.28
C GLU A 100 6.26 6.81 6.17
N GLY A 101 6.29 7.93 6.90
CA GLY A 101 7.32 8.21 7.91
C GLY A 101 7.41 7.11 8.98
N ALA A 102 6.28 6.70 9.54
CA ALA A 102 6.19 5.64 10.54
C ALA A 102 6.73 4.29 10.02
N ARG A 103 6.36 3.91 8.78
CA ARG A 103 6.91 2.69 8.15
C ARG A 103 8.42 2.79 7.94
N ARG A 104 8.90 3.93 7.42
CA ARG A 104 10.33 4.14 7.20
C ARG A 104 11.13 4.06 8.50
N ALA A 105 10.63 4.67 9.58
CA ALA A 105 11.24 4.63 10.90
C ALA A 105 11.35 3.18 11.42
N PHE A 106 10.26 2.41 11.35
CA PHE A 106 10.28 0.98 11.71
C PHE A 106 11.40 0.23 10.97
N TYR A 107 11.47 0.35 9.65
CA TYR A 107 12.44 -0.42 8.87
C TYR A 107 13.88 0.04 9.09
N LEU A 108 14.11 1.35 9.30
CA LEU A 108 15.43 1.88 9.66
C LEU A 108 15.92 1.29 10.98
N GLU A 109 15.07 1.31 12.00
CA GLU A 109 15.40 0.77 13.32
C GLU A 109 15.58 -0.75 13.30
N ALA A 110 14.72 -1.46 12.57
CA ALA A 110 14.82 -2.91 12.40
C ALA A 110 16.08 -3.34 11.63
N VAL A 111 16.70 -2.46 10.84
CA VAL A 111 17.98 -2.72 10.14
C VAL A 111 19.19 -2.21 10.93
N GLY A 112 19.03 -1.29 11.87
CA GLY A 112 20.09 -0.48 12.48
C GLY A 112 21.29 -1.22 13.10
N GLY A 113 21.19 -2.53 13.33
CA GLY A 113 22.30 -3.38 13.80
C GLY A 113 22.91 -4.33 12.77
N GLY A 114 22.47 -4.33 11.51
CA GLY A 114 22.90 -5.27 10.47
C GLY A 114 22.48 -6.74 10.69
N ALA A 115 21.86 -7.03 11.83
CA ALA A 115 21.49 -8.36 12.30
C ALA A 115 19.96 -8.59 12.23
N ALA A 116 19.56 -9.86 12.33
CA ALA A 116 18.17 -10.22 12.58
C ALA A 116 17.75 -9.72 13.98
N ILE A 117 16.49 -9.32 14.14
CA ILE A 117 15.90 -8.89 15.43
C ILE A 117 15.02 -10.00 15.99
N SER A 118 14.77 -10.04 17.30
CA SER A 118 13.77 -10.97 17.84
C SER A 118 12.34 -10.52 17.47
N PRO A 119 11.35 -11.44 17.43
CA PRO A 119 9.94 -11.10 17.26
C PRO A 119 9.42 -10.08 18.27
N GLU A 120 9.84 -10.18 19.53
CA GLU A 120 9.45 -9.28 20.61
C GLU A 120 9.97 -7.87 20.32
N ARG A 121 11.25 -7.75 19.94
CA ARG A 121 11.81 -6.46 19.55
C ARG A 121 11.11 -5.90 18.30
N GLY A 122 10.75 -6.75 17.35
CA GLY A 122 9.96 -6.36 16.19
C GLY A 122 8.59 -5.80 16.58
N ALA A 123 7.89 -6.44 17.53
CA ALA A 123 6.60 -5.98 18.04
C ALA A 123 6.71 -4.64 18.76
N GLU A 124 7.73 -4.46 19.61
CA GLU A 124 8.01 -3.17 20.27
C GLU A 124 8.22 -2.04 19.25
N LEU A 125 9.12 -2.26 18.27
CA LEU A 125 9.38 -1.28 17.22
C LEU A 125 8.14 -0.94 16.40
N ALA A 126 7.29 -1.92 16.13
CA ALA A 126 6.04 -1.70 15.42
C ALA A 126 5.07 -0.87 16.26
N ALA A 127 4.94 -1.18 17.56
CA ALA A 127 4.08 -0.46 18.50
C ALA A 127 4.52 1.01 18.67
N ASP A 128 5.83 1.27 18.74
CA ASP A 128 6.40 2.63 18.79
C ASP A 128 5.99 3.48 17.58
N GLN A 129 5.73 2.84 16.44
CA GLN A 129 5.27 3.46 15.20
C GLN A 129 3.74 3.40 15.01
N GLY A 130 3.00 2.93 16.02
CA GLY A 130 1.54 2.82 15.99
C GLY A 130 1.00 1.64 15.19
N PHE A 131 1.82 0.61 14.95
CA PHE A 131 1.42 -0.64 14.31
C PHE A 131 1.20 -1.75 15.34
N ASP A 132 0.34 -2.70 15.00
CA ASP A 132 0.06 -3.88 15.82
C ASP A 132 0.71 -5.15 15.23
N ASP A 133 0.56 -6.28 15.92
CA ASP A 133 1.10 -7.57 15.48
C ASP A 133 0.53 -8.02 14.13
N THR A 134 -0.70 -7.58 13.80
CA THR A 134 -1.32 -7.91 12.51
C THR A 134 -0.58 -7.23 11.36
N TRP A 135 -0.02 -6.04 11.60
CA TRP A 135 0.82 -5.35 10.63
C TRP A 135 2.11 -6.11 10.35
N ILE A 136 2.82 -6.60 11.38
CA ILE A 136 4.04 -7.40 11.21
C ILE A 136 3.75 -8.70 10.46
N ALA A 137 2.69 -9.42 10.85
CA ALA A 137 2.26 -10.61 10.13
C ALA A 137 1.95 -10.30 8.65
N GLY A 138 1.35 -9.13 8.40
CA GLY A 138 1.17 -8.56 7.08
C GLY A 138 2.49 -8.40 6.31
N GLN A 139 3.51 -7.80 6.93
CA GLN A 139 4.83 -7.60 6.31
C GLN A 139 5.53 -8.92 5.99
N ILE A 140 5.38 -9.93 6.85
CA ILE A 140 5.90 -11.27 6.61
C ILE A 140 5.18 -11.91 5.42
N SER A 141 3.84 -11.91 5.42
CA SER A 141 3.03 -12.51 4.35
C SER A 141 3.24 -11.86 2.97
N ARG A 142 3.72 -10.61 2.95
CA ARG A 142 3.97 -9.81 1.73
C ARG A 142 5.45 -9.79 1.34
N GLY A 143 6.30 -10.52 2.06
CA GLY A 143 7.73 -10.69 1.79
C GLY A 143 8.55 -9.42 2.04
N PHE A 144 8.08 -8.52 2.90
CA PHE A 144 8.86 -7.37 3.37
C PHE A 144 9.72 -7.74 4.58
N MET A 145 9.23 -8.65 5.40
CA MET A 145 9.97 -9.29 6.49
C MET A 145 10.00 -10.81 6.30
N ALA A 146 10.97 -11.48 6.91
CA ALA A 146 11.05 -12.94 6.97
C ALA A 146 11.24 -13.38 8.41
N ARG A 147 10.48 -14.38 8.84
CA ARG A 147 10.69 -15.05 10.14
C ARG A 147 11.54 -16.30 9.90
N LYS A 148 12.70 -16.37 10.55
CA LYS A 148 13.55 -17.56 10.54
C LYS A 148 13.36 -18.29 11.88
N PRO A 149 12.87 -19.54 11.88
CA PRO A 149 12.76 -20.33 13.10
C PRO A 149 14.14 -20.67 13.65
N ALA A 150 14.25 -20.80 14.98
CA ALA A 150 15.47 -21.28 15.60
C ALA A 150 15.74 -22.75 15.25
N GLU A 151 17.01 -23.10 15.01
CA GLU A 151 17.37 -24.45 14.54
C GLU A 151 17.36 -25.49 15.68
N GLU A 152 17.78 -25.16 16.91
CA GLU A 152 17.84 -26.18 17.99
C GLU A 152 17.60 -25.66 19.43
N THR A 153 17.97 -24.41 19.79
CA THR A 153 17.83 -23.87 21.18
C THR A 153 17.77 -22.33 21.28
N GLY A 154 17.43 -21.64 20.19
CA GLY A 154 17.36 -20.17 20.12
C GLY A 154 15.94 -19.62 20.07
N ASP A 155 15.83 -18.30 20.12
CA ASP A 155 14.60 -17.60 19.77
C ASP A 155 14.48 -17.44 18.26
N ASP A 156 13.25 -17.40 17.77
CA ASP A 156 12.98 -17.05 16.37
C ASP A 156 13.56 -15.67 16.07
N THR A 157 13.81 -15.41 14.78
CA THR A 157 14.32 -14.09 14.36
C THR A 157 13.51 -13.53 13.20
N LEU A 158 13.44 -12.20 13.15
CA LEU A 158 12.85 -11.41 12.09
C LEU A 158 13.96 -10.70 11.29
N ILE A 159 13.86 -10.78 9.97
CA ILE A 159 14.83 -10.20 9.05
C ILE A 159 14.10 -9.26 8.10
N VAL A 160 14.60 -8.03 7.96
CA VAL A 160 14.17 -7.11 6.91
C VAL A 160 14.74 -7.56 5.57
N THR A 161 13.84 -7.93 4.66
CA THR A 161 14.19 -8.50 3.35
C THR A 161 14.79 -7.47 2.40
N LYS A 162 15.44 -7.94 1.32
CA LYS A 162 15.89 -7.08 0.21
C LYS A 162 14.76 -6.22 -0.37
N LYS A 163 13.53 -6.75 -0.43
CA LYS A 163 12.36 -6.03 -0.95
C LYS A 163 12.05 -4.76 -0.14
N ALA A 164 12.01 -4.89 1.18
CA ALA A 164 11.82 -3.75 2.07
C ALA A 164 13.00 -2.77 1.99
N ARG A 165 14.24 -3.29 2.01
CA ARG A 165 15.45 -2.48 1.87
C ARG A 165 15.46 -1.60 0.62
N VAL A 166 15.13 -2.20 -0.54
CA VAL A 166 15.02 -1.47 -1.82
C VAL A 166 13.92 -0.42 -1.77
N ARG A 167 12.73 -0.76 -1.24
CA ARG A 167 11.62 0.20 -1.15
C ARG A 167 11.96 1.41 -0.29
N TYR A 168 12.52 1.17 0.89
CA TYR A 168 12.79 2.23 1.87
C TYR A 168 14.16 2.87 1.70
N GLY A 169 15.00 2.38 0.79
CA GLY A 169 16.34 2.93 0.53
C GLY A 169 17.26 2.79 1.74
N ILE A 170 17.30 1.60 2.34
CA ILE A 170 18.08 1.24 3.53
C ILE A 170 18.95 0.00 3.29
#